data_AF-A0A1J5BZ23-F1
#
_entry.id   AF-A0A1J5BZ23-F1
#
_cell.length_a   1.000
_cell.length_b   1.000
_cell.length_c   1.000
_cell.angle_alpha   90.00
_cell.angle_beta   90.00
_cell.angle_gamma   90.00
#
_symmetry.space_group_name_H-M   'P 1'
#
loop_
_entity.id
_entity.type
_entity.pdbx_description
1 polymer ?
#
loop_
_entity_poly.entity_id
_entity_poly.type
_entity_poly.pdbx_seq_one_letter_code
_entity_poly.pdbx_strand_id
1 'polypeptide(L)'
;MTLEELYLKEKERIAKLSKRYARMFRTEKEDLFQEGVLALAETYAKYAYKLQDSELLKISHRIVNRKIYRYARNEYRQKIQNKYRQI
;
A
#
# COMPACT_ATOMS: atom_id res chain seq x y z
N MET A 1 13.87 13.46 -8.14
CA MET A 1 12.41 13.35 -8.39
C MET A 1 11.58 13.99 -7.27
N THR A 2 10.45 14.65 -7.60
CA THR A 2 9.48 15.19 -6.63
C THR A 2 8.52 14.11 -6.11
N LEU A 3 7.76 14.41 -5.05
CA LEU A 3 6.72 13.50 -4.55
C LEU A 3 5.62 13.26 -5.59
N GLU A 4 5.21 14.32 -6.29
CA GLU A 4 4.18 14.25 -7.33
C GLU A 4 4.63 13.37 -8.52
N GLU A 5 5.88 13.53 -8.96
CA GLU A 5 6.47 12.67 -10.00
C GLU A 5 6.51 11.20 -9.56
N LEU A 6 6.90 10.93 -8.31
CA LEU A 6 6.91 9.58 -7.77
C LEU A 6 5.48 9.00 -7.71
N TYR A 7 4.49 9.80 -7.29
CA TYR A 7 3.09 9.41 -7.28
C TYR A 7 2.58 9.07 -8.68
N LEU A 8 2.87 9.91 -9.68
CA LEU A 8 2.45 9.65 -11.06
C LEU A 8 3.04 8.35 -11.62
N LYS A 9 4.29 8.02 -11.25
CA LYS A 9 4.94 6.74 -11.63
C LYS A 9 4.33 5.53 -10.91
N GLU A 10 3.90 5.69 -9.65
CA GLU A 10 3.43 4.57 -8.83
C GLU A 10 1.90 4.35 -8.81
N LYS A 11 1.09 5.36 -9.15
CA LYS A 11 -0.38 5.34 -8.96
C LYS A 11 -1.06 4.12 -9.60
N GLU A 12 -0.65 3.74 -10.81
CA GLU A 12 -1.24 2.61 -11.51
C GLU A 12 -0.87 1.28 -10.86
N ARG A 13 0.37 1.17 -10.37
CA ARG A 13 0.84 0.00 -9.64
C ARG A 13 0.13 -0.14 -8.29
N ILE A 14 -0.06 0.96 -7.56
CA ILE A 14 -0.84 1.01 -6.32
C ILE A 14 -2.28 0.56 -6.59
N ALA A 15 -2.92 1.06 -7.65
CA ALA A 15 -4.27 0.66 -8.03
C ALA A 15 -4.37 -0.85 -8.35
N LYS A 16 -3.40 -1.41 -9.09
CA LYS A 16 -3.34 -2.85 -9.40
C LYS A 16 -3.18 -3.70 -8.13
N LEU A 17 -2.30 -3.29 -7.20
CA LEU A 17 -2.12 -3.97 -5.92
C LEU A 17 -3.39 -3.92 -5.06
N SER A 18 -4.03 -2.76 -4.99
CA SER A 18 -5.27 -2.56 -4.24
C SER A 18 -6.38 -3.47 -4.75
N LYS A 19 -6.57 -3.55 -6.08
CA LYS A 19 -7.54 -4.47 -6.70
C LYS A 19 -7.23 -5.94 -6.40
N ARG A 20 -5.95 -6.34 -6.48
CA ARG A 20 -5.51 -7.71 -6.20
C ARG A 20 -5.81 -8.10 -4.75
N TYR A 21 -5.43 -7.25 -3.80
CA TYR A 21 -5.57 -7.55 -2.38
C TYR A 21 -6.99 -7.38 -1.87
N ALA A 22 -7.77 -6.44 -2.42
CA ALA A 22 -9.21 -6.33 -2.17
C ALA A 22 -9.93 -7.66 -2.46
N ARG A 23 -9.66 -8.24 -3.64
CA ARG A 23 -10.22 -9.55 -4.03
C ARG A 23 -9.75 -10.68 -3.12
N MET A 24 -8.47 -10.71 -2.77
CA MET A 24 -7.88 -11.77 -1.96
C MET A 24 -8.39 -11.77 -0.51
N PHE A 25 -8.57 -10.58 0.08
CA PHE A 25 -8.86 -10.40 1.50
C PHE A 25 -10.27 -9.88 1.78
N ARG A 26 -11.13 -9.76 0.75
CA ARG A 26 -12.50 -9.21 0.87
C ARG A 26 -12.50 -7.88 1.62
N THR A 27 -11.62 -6.98 1.20
CA THR A 27 -11.40 -5.63 1.78
C THR A 27 -11.72 -4.58 0.71
N GLU A 28 -12.10 -3.37 1.11
CA GLU A 28 -12.42 -2.29 0.18
C GLU A 28 -11.18 -1.85 -0.60
N LYS A 29 -11.33 -1.68 -1.92
CA LYS A 29 -10.22 -1.35 -2.82
C LYS A 29 -9.71 0.06 -2.56
N GLU A 30 -10.62 0.98 -2.26
CA GLU A 30 -10.37 2.40 -2.00
C GLU A 30 -9.50 2.57 -0.75
N ASP A 31 -9.80 1.87 0.34
CA ASP A 31 -8.99 1.87 1.56
C ASP A 31 -7.55 1.40 1.29
N LEU A 32 -7.42 0.30 0.54
CA LEU A 32 -6.11 -0.23 0.14
C LEU A 32 -5.32 0.73 -0.76
N PHE A 33 -6.02 1.49 -1.60
CA PHE A 33 -5.39 2.51 -2.43
C PHE A 33 -4.87 3.67 -1.57
N GLN A 34 -5.68 4.16 -0.63
CA GLN A 34 -5.28 5.23 0.30
C GLN A 34 -4.06 4.81 1.13
N GLU A 35 -4.07 3.59 1.70
CA GLU A 35 -2.93 3.01 2.41
C GLU A 35 -1.66 2.94 1.55
N GLY A 36 -1.82 2.61 0.26
CA GLY A 36 -0.73 2.61 -0.70
C GLY A 36 -0.14 4.01 -0.95
N VAL A 37 -0.99 5.02 -1.07
CA VAL A 37 -0.57 6.42 -1.27
C VAL A 37 0.09 6.99 -0.02
N LEU A 38 -0.45 6.70 1.17
CA LEU A 38 0.17 7.08 2.45
C LEU A 38 1.55 6.44 2.60
N ALA A 39 1.68 5.15 2.33
CA ALA A 39 2.96 4.46 2.36
C ALA A 39 3.98 5.04 1.37
N LEU A 40 3.51 5.49 0.20
CA LEU A 40 4.35 6.17 -0.78
C LEU A 40 4.89 7.50 -0.25
N ALA A 41 4.01 8.33 0.31
CA ALA A 41 4.37 9.63 0.89
C ALA A 41 5.34 9.48 2.08
N GLU A 42 5.08 8.53 2.99
CA GLU A 42 5.98 8.16 4.09
C GLU A 42 7.36 7.75 3.58
N THR A 43 7.40 6.94 2.51
CA THR A 43 8.64 6.48 1.90
C THR A 43 9.41 7.64 1.30
N TYR A 44 8.74 8.52 0.54
CA TYR A 44 9.36 9.69 -0.05
C TYR A 44 9.96 10.60 1.02
N ALA A 45 9.18 10.98 2.03
CA ALA A 45 9.64 11.86 3.11
C ALA A 45 10.88 11.30 3.83
N LYS A 46 10.99 9.97 3.96
CA LYS A 46 12.11 9.32 4.63
C LYS A 46 13.39 9.22 3.78
N TYR A 47 13.25 9.06 2.46
CA TYR A 47 14.36 8.62 1.60
C TYR A 47 14.68 9.52 0.40
N ALA A 48 13.82 10.48 0.02
CA ALA A 48 13.95 11.24 -1.22
C ALA A 48 15.28 12.00 -1.38
N TYR A 49 15.90 12.42 -0.29
CA TYR A 49 17.18 13.15 -0.28
C TYR A 49 18.38 12.29 0.16
N LYS A 50 18.15 10.97 0.30
CA LYS A 50 19.17 10.01 0.79
C LYS A 50 19.52 8.95 -0.23
N LEU A 51 18.66 8.75 -1.22
CA LEU A 51 18.77 7.70 -2.22
C LEU A 51 18.72 8.31 -3.61
N GLN A 52 19.31 7.60 -4.58
CA GLN A 52 19.08 7.90 -5.97
C GLN A 52 17.63 7.56 -6.36
N ASP A 53 17.09 8.25 -7.37
CA ASP A 53 15.70 8.08 -7.81
C ASP A 53 15.37 6.61 -8.18
N SER A 54 16.33 5.87 -8.73
CA SER A 54 16.16 4.46 -9.10
C SER A 54 16.04 3.54 -7.87
N GLU A 55 16.76 3.83 -6.80
CA GLU A 55 16.72 3.11 -5.54
C GLU A 55 15.47 3.46 -4.74
N LEU A 56 15.11 4.75 -4.73
CA LEU A 56 13.87 5.25 -4.13
C LEU A 56 12.66 4.53 -4.73
N LEU A 57 12.62 4.36 -6.05
CA LEU A 57 11.55 3.64 -6.73
C LEU A 57 11.49 2.17 -6.29
N LYS A 58 12.63 1.47 -6.28
CA LYS A 58 12.70 0.05 -5.83
C LYS A 58 12.26 -0.12 -4.37
N ILE A 59 12.65 0.79 -3.48
CA ILE A 59 12.27 0.74 -2.07
C ILE A 59 10.79 1.06 -1.89
N SER A 60 10.29 2.09 -2.57
CA SER A 60 8.87 2.43 -2.64
C SER A 60 8.03 1.20 -3.03
N HIS A 61 8.41 0.50 -4.10
CA HIS A 61 7.70 -0.70 -4.55
C HIS A 61 7.50 -1.73 -3.44
N ARG A 62 8.57 -1.99 -2.70
CA ARG A 62 8.59 -2.97 -1.61
C ARG A 62 7.78 -2.50 -0.41
N ILE A 63 7.95 -1.25 0.01
CA ILE A 63 7.27 -0.70 1.19
C ILE A 63 5.77 -0.61 0.96
N VAL A 64 5.36 0.00 -0.15
CA VAL A 64 3.95 0.13 -0.55
C VAL A 64 3.28 -1.24 -0.59
N ASN A 65 3.89 -2.21 -1.28
CA ASN A 65 3.32 -3.57 -1.36
C ASN A 65 3.15 -4.22 0.02
N ARG A 66 4.15 -4.10 0.90
CA ARG A 66 4.10 -4.66 2.26
C ARG A 66 3.03 -3.99 3.12
N LYS A 67 2.88 -2.67 3.02
CA LYS A 67 1.91 -1.89 3.79
C LYS A 67 0.48 -2.25 3.38
N ILE A 68 0.16 -2.22 2.08
CA ILE A 68 -1.16 -2.60 1.57
C ILE A 68 -1.49 -4.05 1.95
N TYR A 69 -0.56 -4.99 1.76
CA TYR A 69 -0.78 -6.40 2.13
C TYR A 69 -1.05 -6.57 3.62
N ARG A 70 -0.27 -5.91 4.49
CA ARG A 70 -0.42 -6.00 5.94
C ARG A 70 -1.78 -5.47 6.39
N TYR A 71 -2.18 -4.31 5.86
CA TYR A 71 -3.50 -3.73 6.13
C TYR A 71 -4.61 -4.71 5.72
N ALA A 72 -4.62 -5.15 4.46
CA ALA A 72 -5.63 -6.08 3.94
C ALA A 72 -5.74 -7.37 4.77
N ARG A 73 -4.59 -7.95 5.14
CA ARG A 73 -4.55 -9.17 5.96
C ARG A 73 -5.10 -8.93 7.37
N ASN A 74 -4.81 -7.78 7.97
CA ASN A 74 -5.29 -7.43 9.30
C ASN A 74 -6.81 -7.23 9.28
N GLU A 75 -7.34 -6.50 8.30
CA GLU A 75 -8.78 -6.32 8.11
C GLU A 75 -9.49 -7.67 7.93
N TYR A 76 -8.96 -8.54 7.08
CA TYR A 76 -9.51 -9.88 6.91
C TYR A 76 -9.51 -10.70 8.20
N ARG A 77 -8.41 -10.65 8.97
CA ARG A 77 -8.31 -11.34 10.27
C ARG A 77 -9.33 -10.82 11.27
N GLN A 78 -9.53 -9.50 11.35
CA GLN A 78 -10.52 -8.89 12.23
C GLN A 78 -11.95 -9.32 11.84
N LYS A 79 -12.28 -9.30 10.55
CA LYS A 79 -13.57 -9.78 10.04
C LYS A 79 -13.82 -11.24 10.42
N ILE A 80 -12.82 -12.11 10.28
CA ILE A 80 -12.90 -13.51 10.70
C ILE A 80 -13.13 -13.63 12.20
N GLN A 81 -12.29 -12.97 13.02
CA GLN A 81 -12.38 -13.08 14.48
C GLN A 81 -13.73 -12.61 15.01
N ASN A 82 -14.27 -11.52 14.46
CA ASN A 82 -15.58 -11.02 14.84
C ASN A 82 -16.71 -11.97 14.46
N LYS A 83 -16.61 -12.66 13.31
CA LYS A 83 -17.59 -13.67 12.89
C LYS A 83 -17.68 -14.85 13.87
N TYR A 84 -16.54 -15.31 14.41
CA TYR A 84 -16.50 -16.44 15.34
C TYR A 84 -16.78 -16.08 16.81
N ARG A 85 -16.78 -14.79 17.18
CA ARG A 85 -17.17 -14.33 18.52
C ARG A 85 -18.69 -14.19 18.71
N GLN A 86 -19.45 -14.24 17.62
CA GLN A 86 -20.91 -14.06 17.62
C GLN A 86 -21.69 -15.39 17.61
N ILE A 87 -20.98 -16.52 17.75
CA ILE A 87 -21.52 -17.89 17.85
C ILE A 87 -21.19 -18.40 19.25
#